data_AF-A0A819U6Z9-F1
#
_entry.id   AF-A0A819U6Z9-F1
#
_cell.length_a   1.000
_cell.length_b   1.000
_cell.length_c   1.000
_cell.angle_alpha   90.00
_cell.angle_beta   90.00
_cell.angle_gamma   90.00
#
_symmetry.space_group_name_H-M   'P 1'
#
loop_
_entity.id
_entity.type
_entity.pdbx_description
1 polymer ?
#
loop_
_entity_poly.entity_id
_entity_poly.type
_entity_poly.pdbx_seq_one_letter_code
_entity_poly.pdbx_strand_id
1 'polypeptide(L)' 'MLMSNSNNLLEPVAIVGIACEFAGDIHSPNDLWHALDESLDVGSAIPRDR' A
#
# COMPACT_ATOMS: atom_id res chain seq x y z
N MET A 1 -7.76 -43.78 -13.43
CA MET A 1 -7.72 -43.04 -12.15
C MET A 1 -6.34 -42.41 -12.02
N LEU A 2 -6.16 -41.22 -12.60
CA LEU A 2 -4.95 -40.42 -12.37
C LEU A 2 -5.27 -39.51 -11.19
N MET A 3 -4.56 -39.70 -10.09
CA MET A 3 -4.59 -38.77 -8.96
C MET A 3 -3.88 -37.49 -9.41
N SER A 4 -4.68 -36.45 -9.70
CA SER A 4 -4.15 -35.10 -9.86
C SER A 4 -3.70 -34.62 -8.48
N ASN A 5 -2.40 -34.74 -8.17
CA ASN A 5 -1.81 -34.03 -7.05
C ASN A 5 -1.63 -32.56 -7.48
N SER A 6 -2.72 -31.82 -7.48
CA SER A 6 -2.73 -30.40 -7.82
C SER A 6 -2.21 -29.60 -6.62
N ASN A 7 -0.89 -29.63 -6.40
CA ASN A 7 -0.24 -28.57 -5.65
C ASN A 7 -0.37 -27.30 -6.50
N ASN A 8 -1.44 -26.54 -6.24
CA ASN A 8 -1.77 -25.35 -6.99
C ASN A 8 -0.74 -24.28 -6.64
N LEU A 9 0.30 -24.15 -7.47
CA LEU A 9 1.39 -23.19 -7.31
C LEU A 9 0.92 -21.71 -7.38
N LEU A 10 -0.38 -21.47 -7.58
CA LEU A 10 -1.02 -20.18 -7.71
C LEU A 10 -2.09 -19.96 -6.64
N GLU A 11 -1.83 -20.36 -5.40
CA GLU A 11 -2.70 -20.00 -4.28
C GLU A 11 -2.71 -18.46 -4.11
N PRO A 12 -3.89 -17.80 -4.21
CA PRO A 12 -3.97 -16.35 -4.06
C PRO A 12 -3.59 -15.92 -2.64
N VAL A 13 -2.76 -14.89 -2.53
CA VAL A 13 -2.40 -14.29 -1.24
C VAL A 13 -3.31 -13.09 -0.99
N ALA A 14 -4.04 -13.12 0.11
CA ALA A 14 -4.86 -12.00 0.55
C ALA A 14 -3.99 -10.96 1.30
N ILE A 15 -4.13 -9.69 0.92
CA ILE A 15 -3.63 -8.56 1.72
C ILE A 15 -4.69 -8.25 2.77
N VAL A 16 -4.42 -8.59 4.03
CA VAL A 16 -5.39 -8.44 5.13
C VAL A 16 -5.27 -7.10 5.86
N GLY A 17 -4.22 -6.33 5.59
CA GLY A 17 -4.00 -5.03 6.19
C GLY A 17 -2.72 -4.39 5.66
N ILE A 18 -2.65 -3.08 5.79
CA ILE A 18 -1.49 -2.24 5.45
C ILE A 18 -1.36 -1.14 6.51
N ALA A 19 -0.15 -0.61 6.65
CA ALA A 19 0.15 0.58 7.43
C ALA A 19 1.11 1.46 6.63
N CYS A 20 1.03 2.76 6.80
CA CYS A 20 1.83 3.70 6.02
C CYS A 20 2.14 4.99 6.77
N GLU A 21 3.24 5.61 6.34
CA GLU A 21 3.78 6.88 6.81
C GLU A 21 4.34 7.60 5.58
N PHE A 22 3.62 8.61 5.07
CA PHE A 22 3.99 9.35 3.86
C PHE A 22 4.11 10.86 4.14
N ALA A 23 4.76 11.57 3.21
CA ALA A 23 4.80 13.02 3.23
C ALA A 23 3.39 13.63 3.15
N GLY A 24 3.24 14.84 3.70
CA GLY A 24 1.94 15.52 3.72
C GLY A 24 1.00 15.09 4.85
N ASP A 25 1.56 14.68 6.00
CA ASP A 25 0.79 14.33 7.21
C ASP A 25 -0.10 13.08 7.05
N ILE A 26 0.33 12.14 6.22
CA ILE A 26 -0.40 10.90 5.90
C ILE A 26 0.11 9.76 6.78
N HIS A 27 -0.67 9.41 7.80
CA HIS A 27 -0.30 8.43 8.83
C HIS A 27 -1.18 7.18 8.82
N SER A 28 -2.12 7.08 7.87
CA SER A 28 -3.02 5.95 7.75
C SER A 28 -3.43 5.66 6.31
N PRO A 29 -3.90 4.43 6.03
CA PRO A 29 -4.46 4.08 4.72
C PRO A 29 -5.66 4.96 4.32
N ASN A 30 -6.42 5.45 5.30
CA ASN A 30 -7.55 6.33 5.05
C ASN A 30 -7.08 7.72 4.60
N ASP A 31 -6.06 8.27 5.26
CA ASP A 31 -5.47 9.56 4.88
C ASP A 31 -4.85 9.49 3.48
N LEU A 32 -4.18 8.37 3.17
CA LEU A 32 -3.65 8.12 1.83
C LEU A 32 -4.77 8.12 0.79
N TRP A 33 -5.88 7.45 1.07
CA TRP A 33 -6.99 7.37 0.13
C TRP A 33 -7.62 8.76 -0.12
N HIS A 34 -7.78 9.56 0.93
CA HIS A 34 -8.23 10.95 0.79
C HIS A 34 -7.26 11.79 -0.06
N ALA A 35 -5.96 11.70 0.19
CA ALA A 35 -4.96 12.46 -0.58
C ALA A 35 -4.95 12.09 -2.07
N LEU A 36 -5.17 10.82 -2.41
CA LEU A 36 -5.27 10.36 -3.80
C LEU A 36 -6.55 10.87 -4.48
N ASP A 37 -7.68 10.83 -3.78
CA ASP A 37 -8.96 11.34 -4.27
C ASP A 37 -8.89 12.85 -4.54
N GLU A 38 -8.26 13.60 -3.63
CA GLU A 38 -8.04 15.04 -3.76
C GLU A 38 -6.87 15.39 -4.69
N SER A 39 -6.10 14.41 -5.16
CA SER A 39 -4.89 14.60 -5.98
C SER A 39 -3.89 15.58 -5.36
N LEU A 40 -3.65 15.45 -4.05
CA LEU A 40 -2.81 16.36 -3.27
C LEU A 40 -1.33 16.31 -3.69
N ASP A 41 -0.72 17.48 -3.92
CA ASP A 41 0.74 17.60 -4.08
C ASP A 41 1.40 17.77 -2.70
N VAL A 42 2.19 16.77 -2.31
CA VAL A 42 2.92 16.74 -1.03
C VAL A 42 4.41 17.02 -1.19
N GLY A 43 4.86 17.40 -2.38
CA GLY A 43 6.24 17.76 -2.66
C GLY A 43 6.68 18.99 -1.85
N SER A 44 7.83 18.88 -1.19
CA SER A 44 8.45 20.01 -0.48
C SER A 44 9.95 20.10 -0.76
N ALA A 45 10.54 21.26 -0.48
CA ALA A 45 11.99 21.43 -0.57
C ALA A 45 12.70 20.47 0.40
N ILE A 46 13.92 20.03 0.04
CA ILE A 46 14.72 19.18 0.93
C ILE A 46 14.97 19.93 2.26
N PRO A 47 14.67 19.31 3.42
CA PRO A 47 14.94 19.90 4.71
C PRO A 47 16.43 20.24 4.87
N ARG A 48 16.76 21.38 5.48
CA ARG A 48 18.17 21.78 5.73
C ARG A 48 18.76 21.13 6.98
N ASP A 49 17.91 20.46 7.76
CA ASP A 49 18.13 19.99 9.11
C ASP A 49 17.79 18.51 9.31
N ARG A 50 17.69 17.74 8.21
CA ARG A 50 17.46 16.29 8.23
C ARG A 50 18.48 15.53 7.41
#